data_AF-A0A8T2A6K2-F1
#
_entry.id   AF-A0A8T2A6K2-F1
#
_cell.length_a   1.000
_cell.length_b   1.000
_cell.length_c   1.000
_cell.angle_alpha   90.00
_cell.angle_beta   90.00
_cell.angle_gamma   90.00
#
_symmetry.space_group_name_H-M   'P 1'
#
loop_
_entity.id
_entity.type
_entity.pdbx_description
1 polymer ?
#
loop_
_entity_poly.entity_id
_entity_poly.type
_entity_poly.pdbx_seq_one_letter_code
_entity_poly.pdbx_strand_id
1 'polypeptide(L)'
;MVVFTRFGGLINQNIQQPLKAAAESKIPENVKSSSVSEKDTNIQEPWYWDPDVDPKLKAEYKKNSHVRSMPLYAVDPKYYDLAEVNRQAELWSGPNNKHPWYDAPATVKVKRKKGLCNLNIEFTLGWPPQLVSEMLTNPRNLNFFRLFDREFRQRLDNKSTKVLKKDGPRQITEVKKTLRYKILGLPIAIPIHLIIDENHQNLTAKYKKKKMMYMKVFEGSWKVEPLYADQERLCKSRSRINEEEYKKCSGGKGRIGSKVTMEQIFQPCSLLNVPPISWFIREITIKTIKNLLEDLRKFVIDMHKSSSPE
;
A
#
# COMPACT_ATOMS: atom_id res chain seq x y z
N MET A 1 21.77 -9.14 -21.47
CA MET A 1 20.29 -9.15 -21.39
C MET A 1 19.91 -9.62 -20.01
N VAL A 2 19.64 -8.69 -19.08
CA VAL A 2 19.22 -9.02 -17.71
C VAL A 2 17.70 -8.94 -17.69
N VAL A 3 17.07 -10.08 -17.46
CA VAL A 3 15.63 -10.26 -17.38
C VAL A 3 15.14 -9.54 -16.13
N PHE A 4 14.31 -8.51 -16.31
CA PHE A 4 13.72 -7.72 -15.24
C PHE A 4 13.05 -8.60 -14.19
N THR A 5 13.44 -8.44 -12.92
CA THR A 5 12.74 -8.97 -11.74
C THR A 5 11.30 -8.47 -11.77
N ARG A 6 10.36 -9.37 -12.08
CA ARG A 6 9.07 -9.03 -12.71
C ARG A 6 8.12 -8.18 -11.86
N PHE A 7 8.21 -8.14 -10.53
CA PHE A 7 7.34 -7.27 -9.72
C PHE A 7 7.93 -5.90 -9.44
N GLY A 8 9.21 -5.85 -9.04
CA GLY A 8 9.98 -4.61 -8.98
C GLY A 8 9.96 -3.91 -10.33
N GLY A 9 10.08 -4.67 -11.43
CA GLY A 9 9.93 -4.21 -12.81
C GLY A 9 8.55 -3.67 -13.15
N LEU A 10 7.44 -4.35 -12.82
CA LEU A 10 6.09 -3.87 -13.14
C LEU A 10 5.77 -2.55 -12.43
N ILE A 11 6.07 -2.47 -11.13
CA ILE A 11 5.85 -1.26 -10.34
C ILE A 11 6.85 -0.16 -10.75
N ASN A 12 8.12 -0.49 -10.98
CA ASN A 12 9.14 0.48 -11.39
C ASN A 12 8.92 0.99 -12.81
N GLN A 13 8.45 0.18 -13.76
CA GLN A 13 8.11 0.61 -15.13
C GLN A 13 6.94 1.61 -15.10
N ASN A 14 5.90 1.34 -14.31
CA ASN A 14 4.77 2.26 -14.12
C ASN A 14 5.14 3.52 -13.33
N ILE A 15 6.17 3.48 -12.47
CA ILE A 15 6.70 4.68 -11.77
C ILE A 15 7.69 5.46 -12.65
N GLN A 16 8.42 4.79 -13.53
CA GLN A 16 9.37 5.42 -14.45
C GLN A 16 8.66 6.20 -15.56
N GLN A 17 7.51 5.76 -16.05
CA GLN A 17 6.72 6.52 -17.03
C GLN A 17 6.40 7.96 -16.58
N PRO A 18 5.85 8.20 -15.37
CA PRO A 18 5.61 9.57 -14.88
C PRO A 18 6.89 10.33 -14.50
N LEU A 19 7.99 9.65 -14.13
CA LEU A 19 9.28 10.31 -13.86
C LEU A 19 10.01 10.73 -15.14
N LYS A 20 9.91 9.97 -16.24
CA LYS A 20 10.49 10.33 -17.54
C LYS A 20 9.91 11.65 -18.07
N ALA A 21 8.62 11.90 -17.84
CA ALA A 21 7.97 13.16 -18.21
C ALA A 21 8.44 14.38 -17.38
N ALA A 22 9.09 14.16 -16.23
CA ALA A 22 9.55 15.23 -15.33
C ALA A 22 11.08 15.46 -15.36
N ALA A 23 11.85 14.53 -15.93
CA ALA A 23 13.31 14.52 -15.89
C ALA A 23 14.00 15.24 -17.08
N GLU A 24 13.25 15.79 -18.04
CA GLU A 24 13.83 16.57 -19.16
C GLU A 24 14.32 17.98 -18.75
N SER A 25 14.43 18.29 -17.45
CA SER A 25 15.07 19.52 -16.99
C SER A 25 16.45 19.23 -16.38
N LYS A 26 17.47 19.80 -17.04
CA LYS A 26 18.91 19.63 -16.81
C LYS A 26 19.31 19.80 -15.34
N ILE A 27 20.10 18.86 -14.79
CA ILE A 27 20.86 19.03 -13.54
C ILE A 27 22.34 18.76 -13.85
N PRO A 28 23.28 19.65 -13.43
CA PRO A 28 24.70 19.51 -13.70
C PRO A 28 25.37 18.50 -12.76
N GLU A 29 26.44 17.88 -13.27
CA GLU A 29 27.30 16.93 -12.59
C GLU A 29 28.14 17.56 -11.46
N ASN A 30 28.48 16.68 -10.51
CA ASN A 30 29.74 16.59 -9.76
C ASN A 30 29.61 16.80 -8.25
N VAL A 31 29.72 15.71 -7.48
CA VAL A 31 30.54 15.61 -6.25
C VAL A 31 30.90 14.14 -6.05
N LYS A 32 32.20 13.90 -5.83
CA LYS A 32 32.85 12.61 -5.60
C LYS A 32 32.98 12.38 -4.08
N SER A 33 32.52 11.24 -3.57
CA SER A 33 32.89 10.72 -2.24
C SER A 33 32.80 9.18 -2.29
N SER A 34 33.95 8.50 -2.39
CA SER A 34 34.71 7.85 -1.30
C SER A 34 33.98 6.65 -0.69
N SER A 35 34.47 5.48 -1.07
CA SER A 35 34.14 4.13 -0.59
C SER A 35 34.33 3.97 0.91
N VAL A 36 33.34 3.38 1.59
CA VAL A 36 33.46 2.92 2.98
C VAL A 36 32.83 1.52 3.08
N SER A 37 33.58 0.66 3.76
CA SER A 37 33.45 -0.79 3.92
C SER A 37 32.16 -1.27 4.60
N GLU A 38 31.66 -2.41 4.13
CA GLU A 38 30.70 -3.26 4.83
C GLU A 38 31.30 -3.78 6.15
N LYS A 39 30.80 -3.26 7.28
CA LYS A 39 30.46 -4.02 8.50
C LYS A 39 29.82 -3.09 9.54
N ASP A 40 28.72 -3.57 10.08
CA ASP A 40 27.98 -3.16 11.28
C ASP A 40 27.02 -1.94 11.24
N THR A 41 25.73 -2.29 11.33
CA THR A 41 24.71 -1.68 12.22
C THR A 41 24.41 -0.18 12.10
N ASN A 42 23.74 0.30 11.04
CA ASN A 42 22.77 1.40 11.22
C ASN A 42 21.83 1.66 10.03
N ILE A 43 21.06 0.66 9.60
CA ILE A 43 20.05 0.90 8.59
C ILE A 43 18.74 0.31 9.07
N GLN A 44 17.98 1.05 9.90
CA GLN A 44 16.56 0.75 10.02
C GLN A 44 15.81 1.37 8.82
N GLU A 45 16.20 0.95 7.61
CA GLU A 45 15.42 1.19 6.42
C GLU A 45 14.09 0.43 6.60
N PRO A 46 12.93 1.09 6.45
CA PRO A 46 11.63 0.43 6.59
C PRO A 46 11.29 -0.46 5.39
N TRP A 47 12.26 -0.75 4.52
CA TRP A 47 12.16 -1.51 3.29
C TRP A 47 13.36 -2.45 3.14
N TYR A 48 13.24 -3.43 2.27
CA TYR A 48 14.16 -4.54 2.11
C TYR A 48 14.59 -4.63 0.65
N TRP A 49 15.86 -4.91 0.40
CA TRP A 49 16.33 -5.13 -0.97
C TRP A 49 15.75 -6.41 -1.53
N ASP A 50 15.47 -6.39 -2.83
CA ASP A 50 15.24 -7.62 -3.57
C ASP A 50 16.50 -8.50 -3.49
N PRO A 51 16.36 -9.76 -3.00
CA PRO A 51 17.50 -10.65 -2.79
C PRO A 51 18.21 -11.01 -4.10
N ASP A 52 17.54 -10.91 -5.25
CA ASP A 52 18.08 -11.29 -6.56
C ASP A 52 18.81 -10.12 -7.25
N VAL A 53 18.88 -8.95 -6.64
CA VAL A 53 19.53 -7.77 -7.23
C VAL A 53 21.05 -7.91 -7.14
N ASP A 54 21.70 -7.81 -8.31
CA ASP A 54 23.15 -7.84 -8.43
C ASP A 54 23.82 -6.78 -7.51
N PRO A 55 24.89 -7.14 -6.75
CA PRO A 55 25.56 -6.22 -5.84
C PRO A 55 26.09 -4.94 -6.49
N LYS A 56 26.59 -5.01 -7.74
CA LYS A 56 27.09 -3.82 -8.45
C LYS A 56 25.94 -2.90 -8.80
N LEU A 57 24.83 -3.46 -9.29
CA LEU A 57 23.61 -2.70 -9.58
C LEU A 57 23.00 -2.08 -8.31
N LYS A 58 23.00 -2.80 -7.18
CA LYS A 58 22.59 -2.29 -5.88
C LYS A 58 23.43 -1.08 -5.45
N ALA A 59 24.75 -1.14 -5.63
CA ALA A 59 25.64 -0.01 -5.33
C ALA A 59 25.36 1.20 -6.24
N GLU A 60 25.07 0.97 -7.52
CA GLU A 60 24.67 2.01 -8.46
C GLU A 60 23.37 2.70 -8.06
N TYR A 61 22.33 1.92 -7.72
CA TYR A 61 21.07 2.44 -7.19
C TYR A 61 21.31 3.34 -5.97
N LYS A 62 22.10 2.88 -4.99
CA LYS A 62 22.40 3.64 -3.77
C LYS A 62 23.09 4.98 -4.04
N LYS A 63 23.86 5.09 -5.12
CA LYS A 63 24.60 6.30 -5.46
C LYS A 63 23.74 7.33 -6.19
N ASN A 64 22.92 6.88 -7.14
CA ASN A 64 22.36 7.75 -8.17
C ASN A 64 20.83 7.74 -8.25
N SER A 65 20.13 6.87 -7.50
CA SER A 65 18.68 6.68 -7.67
C SER A 65 17.85 7.17 -6.49
N HIS A 66 16.65 7.67 -6.81
CA HIS A 66 15.64 7.95 -5.80
C HIS A 66 15.07 6.63 -5.25
N VAL A 67 14.77 6.56 -3.95
CA VAL A 67 14.28 5.34 -3.28
C VAL A 67 13.05 4.69 -3.95
N ARG A 68 12.24 5.50 -4.64
CA ARG A 68 11.06 5.02 -5.41
C ARG A 68 11.41 4.17 -6.61
N SER A 69 12.56 4.39 -7.25
CA SER A 69 12.99 3.63 -8.43
C SER A 69 13.87 2.43 -8.10
N MET A 70 14.19 2.24 -6.81
CA MET A 70 14.98 1.12 -6.33
C MET A 70 14.12 -0.15 -6.21
N PRO A 71 14.68 -1.34 -6.53
CA PRO A 71 14.04 -2.65 -6.37
C PRO A 71 13.99 -3.05 -4.89
N LEU A 72 13.07 -2.42 -4.16
CA LEU A 72 12.85 -2.62 -2.74
C LEU A 72 11.46 -3.19 -2.48
N TYR A 73 11.31 -3.92 -1.38
CA TYR A 73 10.06 -4.44 -0.85
C TYR A 73 9.73 -3.76 0.48
N ALA A 74 8.45 -3.47 0.74
CA ALA A 74 8.03 -2.94 2.05
C ALA A 74 8.13 -4.00 3.17
N VAL A 75 8.03 -5.28 2.79
CA VAL A 75 8.11 -6.43 3.69
C VAL A 75 9.34 -7.26 3.34
N ASP A 76 10.02 -7.76 4.37
CA ASP A 76 11.16 -8.66 4.21
C ASP A 76 10.71 -9.93 3.48
N PRO A 77 11.28 -10.25 2.30
CA PRO A 77 10.91 -11.43 1.52
C PRO A 77 11.08 -12.75 2.27
N LYS A 78 11.77 -12.81 3.41
CA LYS A 78 11.83 -14.04 4.22
C LYS A 78 10.50 -14.43 4.88
N TYR A 79 9.52 -13.51 4.96
CA TYR A 79 8.23 -13.77 5.61
C TYR A 79 7.16 -14.29 4.66
N TYR A 80 7.45 -14.40 3.36
CA TYR A 80 6.51 -14.92 2.37
C TYR A 80 7.26 -15.53 1.19
N ASP A 81 6.59 -16.40 0.43
CA ASP A 81 7.17 -16.93 -0.80
C ASP A 81 7.10 -15.87 -1.92
N LEU A 82 8.23 -15.21 -2.19
CA LEU A 82 8.33 -14.18 -3.22
C LEU A 82 8.03 -14.73 -4.62
N ALA A 83 8.43 -15.96 -4.91
CA ALA A 83 8.18 -16.59 -6.21
C ALA A 83 6.68 -16.83 -6.41
N GLU A 84 5.97 -17.30 -5.38
CA GLU A 84 4.51 -17.45 -5.44
C GLU A 84 3.79 -16.11 -5.55
N VAL A 85 4.23 -15.06 -4.83
CA VAL A 85 3.64 -13.72 -4.95
C VAL A 85 3.77 -13.20 -6.39
N ASN A 86 4.95 -13.34 -6.99
CA ASN A 86 5.20 -12.93 -8.38
C ASN A 86 4.31 -13.73 -9.34
N ARG A 87 4.22 -15.05 -9.16
CA ARG A 87 3.37 -15.93 -9.94
C ARG A 87 1.89 -15.52 -9.86
N GLN A 88 1.40 -15.21 -8.66
CA GLN A 88 0.02 -14.77 -8.45
C GLN A 88 -0.23 -13.40 -9.10
N ALA A 89 0.71 -12.46 -9.02
CA ALA A 89 0.60 -11.18 -9.71
C ALA A 89 0.49 -11.36 -11.24
N GLU A 90 1.23 -12.30 -11.82
CA GLU A 90 1.13 -12.64 -13.25
C GLU A 90 -0.24 -13.21 -13.62
N LEU A 91 -0.85 -14.05 -12.77
CA LEU A 91 -2.20 -14.58 -12.99
C LEU A 91 -3.28 -13.48 -13.01
N TRP A 92 -3.04 -12.36 -12.33
CA TRP A 92 -3.92 -11.19 -12.35
C TRP A 92 -3.70 -10.29 -13.57
N SER A 93 -2.46 -10.18 -14.04
CA SER A 93 -2.03 -9.34 -15.17
C SER A 93 -2.16 -10.00 -16.56
N GLY A 94 -2.39 -11.32 -16.66
CA GLY A 94 -2.31 -12.04 -17.94
C GLY A 94 -3.37 -11.64 -19.00
N PRO A 95 -3.06 -11.68 -20.32
CA PRO A 95 -3.91 -11.18 -21.43
C PRO A 95 -5.29 -11.83 -21.60
N ASN A 96 -5.65 -12.83 -20.80
CA ASN A 96 -6.78 -13.70 -21.06
C ASN A 96 -7.45 -14.18 -19.78
N ASN A 97 -7.91 -13.23 -18.96
CA ASN A 97 -8.85 -13.54 -17.89
C ASN A 97 -10.21 -13.93 -18.51
N LYS A 98 -10.31 -15.16 -19.02
CA LYS A 98 -11.55 -15.79 -19.52
C LYS A 98 -12.67 -15.79 -18.46
N HIS A 99 -12.32 -15.53 -17.21
CA HIS A 99 -13.22 -15.38 -16.07
C HIS A 99 -13.02 -13.99 -15.46
N PRO A 100 -13.89 -13.02 -15.77
CA PRO A 100 -13.74 -11.65 -15.28
C PRO A 100 -13.83 -11.62 -13.76
N TRP A 101 -13.00 -10.77 -13.15
CA TRP A 101 -13.08 -10.46 -11.72
C TRP A 101 -13.70 -9.09 -11.54
N TYR A 102 -14.56 -8.96 -10.54
CA TYR A 102 -15.16 -7.68 -10.18
C TYR A 102 -14.66 -7.23 -8.81
N ASP A 103 -13.79 -6.21 -8.81
CA ASP A 103 -13.44 -5.51 -7.59
C ASP A 103 -14.64 -4.69 -7.13
N ALA A 104 -15.35 -5.16 -6.10
CA ALA A 104 -16.50 -4.46 -5.55
C ALA A 104 -16.08 -3.18 -4.78
N PRO A 105 -16.91 -2.12 -4.75
CA PRO A 105 -16.67 -0.98 -3.88
C PRO A 105 -16.60 -1.41 -2.41
N ALA A 106 -15.81 -0.70 -1.61
CA ALA A 106 -15.70 -0.99 -0.18
C ALA A 106 -17.04 -0.81 0.55
N THR A 107 -17.38 -1.78 1.40
CA THR A 107 -18.50 -1.68 2.34
C THR A 107 -18.03 -0.93 3.59
N VAL A 108 -18.71 0.17 3.92
CA VAL A 108 -18.36 1.02 5.08
C VAL A 108 -19.56 1.12 6.02
N LYS A 109 -19.52 0.41 7.15
CA LYS A 109 -20.54 0.45 8.21
C LYS A 109 -20.13 1.45 9.28
N VAL A 110 -20.95 2.45 9.52
CA VAL A 110 -20.68 3.54 10.48
C VAL A 110 -21.48 3.33 11.76
N LYS A 111 -20.80 3.25 12.90
CA LYS A 111 -21.42 3.25 14.24
C LYS A 111 -21.00 4.52 14.98
N ARG A 112 -21.95 5.24 15.57
CA ARG A 112 -21.71 6.47 16.34
C ARG A 112 -22.07 6.22 17.79
N LYS A 113 -21.12 6.41 18.72
CA LYS A 113 -21.36 6.24 20.17
C LYS A 113 -20.52 7.23 20.97
N LYS A 114 -21.15 7.99 21.88
CA LYS A 114 -20.45 8.93 22.80
C LYS A 114 -19.46 9.89 22.09
N GLY A 115 -19.82 10.38 20.90
CA GLY A 115 -18.99 11.27 20.10
C GLY A 115 -17.87 10.60 19.27
N LEU A 116 -17.66 9.29 19.45
CA LEU A 116 -16.79 8.47 18.60
C LEU A 116 -17.54 8.01 17.35
N CYS A 117 -16.82 7.98 16.25
CA CYS A 117 -17.21 7.31 15.02
C CYS A 117 -16.35 6.06 14.86
N ASN A 118 -16.99 4.90 14.83
CA ASN A 118 -16.36 3.63 14.51
C ASN A 118 -16.81 3.22 13.10
N LEU A 119 -15.83 3.04 12.21
CA LEU A 119 -16.02 2.54 10.86
C LEU A 119 -15.55 1.10 10.80
N ASN A 120 -16.45 0.21 10.39
CA ASN A 120 -16.11 -1.15 10.02
C ASN A 120 -16.13 -1.21 8.50
N ILE A 121 -14.96 -1.45 7.93
CA ILE A 121 -14.69 -1.38 6.50
C ILE A 121 -14.32 -2.78 6.02
N GLU A 122 -14.95 -3.22 4.94
CA GLU A 122 -14.62 -4.48 4.28
C GLU A 122 -14.56 -4.25 2.78
N PHE A 123 -13.49 -4.72 2.14
CA PHE A 123 -13.34 -4.66 0.69
C PHE A 123 -12.47 -5.81 0.18
N THR A 124 -12.62 -6.11 -1.10
CA THR A 124 -11.86 -7.15 -1.78
C THR A 124 -11.10 -6.55 -2.95
N LEU A 125 -9.88 -6.99 -3.16
CA LEU A 125 -9.05 -6.61 -4.31
C LEU A 125 -8.55 -7.86 -5.02
N GLY A 126 -8.61 -7.86 -6.34
CA GLY A 126 -8.06 -8.89 -7.21
C GLY A 126 -6.55 -8.79 -7.29
N TRP A 127 -5.87 -8.89 -6.16
CA TRP A 127 -4.42 -8.75 -6.09
C TRP A 127 -3.90 -9.53 -4.86
N PRO A 128 -2.66 -10.06 -4.89
CA PRO A 128 -2.13 -10.89 -3.80
C PRO A 128 -2.07 -10.16 -2.44
N PRO A 129 -2.31 -10.86 -1.31
CA PRO A 129 -2.35 -10.27 0.05
C PRO A 129 -1.14 -9.43 0.43
N GLN A 130 0.06 -9.91 0.13
CA GLN A 130 1.32 -9.23 0.47
C GLN A 130 1.41 -7.87 -0.23
N LEU A 131 0.96 -7.82 -1.48
CA LEU A 131 1.02 -6.63 -2.31
C LEU A 131 -0.08 -5.63 -1.94
N VAL A 132 -1.28 -6.11 -1.60
CA VAL A 132 -2.35 -5.27 -1.05
C VAL A 132 -1.95 -4.68 0.30
N SER A 133 -1.26 -5.45 1.15
CA SER A 133 -0.71 -4.93 2.40
C SER A 133 0.29 -3.81 2.16
N GLU A 134 1.19 -3.95 1.16
CA GLU A 134 2.13 -2.90 0.79
C GLU A 134 1.43 -1.60 0.35
N MET A 135 0.26 -1.67 -0.28
CA MET A 135 -0.51 -0.48 -0.68
C MET A 135 -0.95 0.40 0.51
N LEU A 136 -1.13 -0.19 1.69
CA LEU A 136 -1.61 0.52 2.89
C LEU A 136 -0.49 1.28 3.61
N THR A 137 0.72 0.72 3.64
CA THR A 137 1.83 1.24 4.47
C THR A 137 3.12 1.50 3.73
N ASN A 138 3.09 1.57 2.39
CA ASN A 138 4.31 1.72 1.61
C ASN A 138 5.20 2.88 2.07
N PRO A 139 6.41 2.58 2.56
CA PRO A 139 7.30 3.60 3.08
C PRO A 139 7.88 4.51 2.00
N ARG A 140 7.91 4.06 0.73
CA ARG A 140 8.48 4.77 -0.42
C ARG A 140 7.52 5.76 -1.08
N ASN A 141 6.30 5.88 -0.56
CA ASN A 141 5.26 6.75 -1.13
C ASN A 141 4.97 6.45 -2.62
N LEU A 142 4.76 5.18 -2.96
CA LEU A 142 4.36 4.79 -4.31
C LEU A 142 2.99 5.37 -4.66
N ASN A 143 2.71 5.49 -5.97
CA ASN A 143 1.54 6.20 -6.50
C ASN A 143 0.26 5.36 -6.49
N PHE A 144 -0.18 4.93 -5.31
CA PHE A 144 -1.43 4.18 -5.15
C PHE A 144 -2.67 5.06 -5.05
N PHE A 145 -2.50 6.32 -4.63
CA PHE A 145 -3.60 7.27 -4.51
C PHE A 145 -3.63 8.22 -5.71
N ARG A 146 -4.83 8.66 -6.09
CA ARG A 146 -4.99 9.56 -7.25
C ARG A 146 -4.19 10.85 -7.04
N LEU A 147 -3.65 11.35 -8.14
CA LEU A 147 -3.02 12.66 -8.21
C LEU A 147 -4.04 13.74 -7.83
N PHE A 148 -3.59 14.67 -6.99
CA PHE A 148 -4.40 15.75 -6.44
C PHE A 148 -4.24 17.06 -7.22
N ASP A 149 -3.04 17.32 -7.73
CA ASP A 149 -2.68 18.53 -8.46
C ASP A 149 -1.74 18.25 -9.64
N ARG A 150 -1.43 19.31 -10.39
CA ARG A 150 -0.54 19.28 -11.57
C ARG A 150 0.93 19.04 -11.21
N GLU A 151 1.29 19.09 -9.92
CA GLU A 151 2.64 18.77 -9.43
C GLU A 151 2.79 17.27 -9.11
N PHE A 152 1.88 16.43 -9.62
CA PHE A 152 1.89 14.98 -9.42
C PHE A 152 1.89 14.56 -7.94
N ARG A 153 1.33 15.39 -7.05
CA ARG A 153 1.22 15.07 -5.63
C ARG A 153 -0.01 14.21 -5.39
N GLN A 154 0.11 13.16 -4.60
CA GLN A 154 -1.01 12.27 -4.33
C GLN A 154 -1.99 12.90 -3.33
N ARG A 155 -3.23 12.38 -3.34
CA ARG A 155 -4.23 12.70 -2.32
C ARG A 155 -3.73 12.37 -0.92
N LEU A 156 -3.00 11.27 -0.75
CA LEU A 156 -2.35 10.90 0.50
C LEU A 156 -0.86 10.60 0.24
N ASP A 157 0.00 11.54 0.60
CA ASP A 157 1.45 11.34 0.52
C ASP A 157 1.97 10.68 1.81
N ASN A 158 2.83 9.67 1.66
CA ASN A 158 3.79 9.29 2.68
C ASN A 158 5.01 10.23 2.65
N LYS A 159 5.22 11.02 3.70
CA LYS A 159 6.34 11.97 3.78
C LYS A 159 7.59 11.33 4.38
N SER A 160 7.42 10.55 5.44
CA SER A 160 8.52 9.83 6.07
C SER A 160 8.00 8.63 6.84
N THR A 161 8.79 7.56 6.84
CA THR A 161 8.59 6.41 7.71
C THR A 161 9.88 6.18 8.48
N LYS A 162 9.82 6.18 9.81
CA LYS A 162 10.95 5.87 10.69
C LYS A 162 10.63 4.61 11.45
N VAL A 163 11.47 3.60 11.37
CA VAL A 163 11.34 2.42 12.22
C VAL A 163 11.69 2.81 13.66
N LEU A 164 10.86 2.39 14.60
CA LEU A 164 11.08 2.56 16.04
C LEU A 164 11.52 1.26 16.69
N LYS A 165 10.97 0.13 16.22
CA LYS A 165 11.26 -1.21 16.73
C LYS A 165 11.09 -2.26 15.64
N LYS A 166 11.95 -3.27 15.64
CA LYS A 166 11.86 -4.44 14.77
C LYS A 166 12.09 -5.71 15.58
N ASP A 167 11.06 -6.53 15.73
CA ASP A 167 11.08 -7.79 16.48
C ASP A 167 10.58 -8.91 15.56
N GLY A 168 11.48 -9.55 14.80
CA GLY A 168 11.11 -10.58 13.82
C GLY A 168 10.07 -10.05 12.81
N PRO A 169 8.91 -10.71 12.61
CA PRO A 169 7.89 -10.27 11.65
C PRO A 169 7.18 -8.99 12.09
N ARG A 170 7.31 -8.58 13.37
CA ARG A 170 6.70 -7.36 13.90
C ARG A 170 7.59 -6.14 13.65
N GLN A 171 6.99 -5.05 13.20
CA GLN A 171 7.66 -3.78 12.95
C GLN A 171 6.80 -2.62 13.47
N ILE A 172 7.38 -1.76 14.30
CA ILE A 172 6.73 -0.53 14.76
C ILE A 172 7.38 0.64 14.04
N THR A 173 6.57 1.44 13.35
CA THR A 173 7.02 2.61 12.60
C THR A 173 6.32 3.88 13.05
N GLU A 174 7.05 4.98 13.06
CA GLU A 174 6.51 6.34 13.10
C GLU A 174 6.35 6.84 11.66
N VAL A 175 5.12 7.16 11.28
CA VAL A 175 4.77 7.54 9.92
C VAL A 175 4.21 8.95 9.89
N LYS A 176 4.75 9.78 9.00
CA LYS A 176 4.22 11.11 8.69
C LYS A 176 3.60 11.06 7.31
N LYS A 177 2.32 11.39 7.21
CA LYS A 177 1.58 11.50 5.96
C LYS A 177 1.02 12.92 5.78
N THR A 178 0.73 13.29 4.54
CA THR A 178 0.02 14.53 4.20
C THR A 178 -1.20 14.19 3.38
N LEU A 179 -2.38 14.45 3.95
CA LEU A 179 -3.64 14.34 3.25
C LEU A 179 -3.96 15.67 2.58
N ARG A 180 -4.16 15.65 1.27
CA ARG A 180 -4.62 16.82 0.50
C ARG A 180 -6.10 16.71 0.24
N TYR A 181 -6.80 17.80 0.50
CA TYR A 181 -8.24 17.88 0.35
C TYR A 181 -8.65 19.25 -0.18
N LYS A 182 -9.77 19.35 -0.91
CA LYS A 182 -10.33 20.62 -1.37
C LYS A 182 -11.52 20.97 -0.48
N ILE A 183 -11.38 21.97 0.39
CA ILE A 183 -12.49 22.54 1.15
C ILE A 183 -12.97 23.79 0.41
N LEU A 184 -14.22 23.79 -0.05
CA LEU A 184 -14.82 24.93 -0.76
C LEU A 184 -13.94 25.48 -1.92
N GLY A 185 -13.31 24.57 -2.68
CA GLY A 185 -12.41 24.92 -3.79
C GLY A 185 -10.97 25.23 -3.39
N LEU A 186 -10.69 25.54 -2.11
CA LEU A 186 -9.35 25.81 -1.63
C LEU A 186 -8.60 24.50 -1.30
N PRO A 187 -7.40 24.30 -1.86
CA PRO A 187 -6.57 23.15 -1.53
C PRO A 187 -5.97 23.33 -0.13
N ILE A 188 -6.19 22.35 0.73
CA ILE A 188 -5.58 22.27 2.06
C ILE A 188 -4.70 21.03 2.18
N ALA A 189 -3.64 21.13 2.98
CA ALA A 189 -2.75 20.03 3.32
C ALA A 189 -2.84 19.74 4.82
N ILE A 190 -3.33 18.56 5.17
CA ILE A 190 -3.55 18.12 6.54
C ILE A 190 -2.42 17.15 6.92
N PRO A 191 -1.52 17.52 7.87
CA PRO A 191 -0.50 16.61 8.36
C PRO A 191 -1.10 15.53 9.28
N ILE A 192 -0.68 14.29 9.06
CA ILE A 192 -1.13 13.09 9.79
C ILE A 192 0.10 12.39 10.35
N HIS A 193 0.28 12.36 11.67
CA HIS A 193 1.38 11.63 12.30
C HIS A 193 0.84 10.42 13.06
N LEU A 194 1.30 9.23 12.67
CA LEU A 194 0.83 7.95 13.18
C LEU A 194 1.99 7.14 13.75
N ILE A 195 1.67 6.25 14.68
CA ILE A 195 2.50 5.09 15.01
C ILE A 195 1.75 3.88 14.48
N ILE A 196 2.42 3.07 13.68
CA ILE A 196 1.86 1.84 13.07
C ILE A 196 2.65 0.66 13.64
N ASP A 197 1.94 -0.33 14.17
CA ASP A 197 2.45 -1.60 14.67
C ASP A 197 1.97 -2.70 13.72
N GLU A 198 2.88 -3.16 12.87
CA GLU A 198 2.62 -4.10 11.77
C GLU A 198 3.16 -5.48 12.13
N ASN A 199 2.45 -6.52 11.74
CA ASN A 199 2.96 -7.88 11.68
C ASN A 199 2.96 -8.31 10.21
N HIS A 200 4.16 -8.43 9.65
CA HIS A 200 4.39 -8.71 8.25
C HIS A 200 4.08 -10.15 7.84
N GLN A 201 4.07 -11.08 8.80
CA GLN A 201 3.75 -12.49 8.54
C GLN A 201 2.24 -12.71 8.47
N ASN A 202 1.49 -12.08 9.38
CA ASN A 202 0.04 -12.22 9.47
C ASN A 202 -0.73 -11.15 8.68
N LEU A 203 -0.02 -10.21 8.04
CA LEU A 203 -0.57 -9.08 7.28
C LEU A 203 -1.61 -8.28 8.08
N THR A 204 -1.30 -8.06 9.36
CA THR A 204 -2.12 -7.25 10.28
C THR A 204 -1.39 -6.00 10.68
N ALA A 205 -2.11 -4.92 10.92
CA ALA A 205 -1.56 -3.81 11.66
C ALA A 205 -2.56 -3.14 12.59
N LYS A 206 -2.01 -2.43 13.56
CA LYS A 206 -2.73 -1.48 14.40
C LYS A 206 -2.04 -0.14 14.29
N TYR A 207 -2.80 0.94 14.24
CA TYR A 207 -2.23 2.28 14.20
C TYR A 207 -2.97 3.20 15.15
N LYS A 208 -2.23 4.19 15.65
CA LYS A 208 -2.77 5.26 16.48
C LYS A 208 -2.10 6.57 16.13
N LYS A 209 -2.82 7.67 16.28
CA LYS A 209 -2.21 8.99 16.10
C LYS A 209 -1.14 9.25 17.15
N LYS A 210 -0.02 9.81 16.70
CA LYS A 210 0.96 10.49 17.55
C LYS A 210 0.59 11.96 17.68
N LYS A 211 0.28 12.61 16.55
CA LYS A 211 -0.09 14.03 16.48
C LYS A 211 -1.00 14.27 15.28
N MET A 212 -2.17 14.88 15.51
CA MET A 212 -3.11 15.31 14.48
C MET A 212 -3.85 16.55 14.97
N MET A 213 -4.11 17.52 14.09
CA MET A 213 -4.70 18.81 14.45
C MET A 213 -6.19 18.73 14.80
N TYR A 214 -6.99 18.01 14.00
CA TYR A 214 -8.46 18.03 14.09
C TYR A 214 -9.07 16.82 14.81
N MET A 215 -8.25 15.86 15.25
CA MET A 215 -8.73 14.60 15.82
C MET A 215 -8.21 14.40 17.24
N LYS A 216 -9.11 14.22 18.22
CA LYS A 216 -8.80 13.79 19.59
C LYS A 216 -8.49 12.31 19.65
N VAL A 217 -9.20 11.49 18.88
CA VAL A 217 -8.94 10.05 18.74
C VAL A 217 -8.82 9.78 17.26
N PHE A 218 -7.81 9.00 16.88
CA PHE A 218 -7.63 8.52 15.52
C PHE A 218 -6.76 7.27 15.59
N GLU A 219 -7.40 6.12 15.52
CA GLU A 219 -6.76 4.82 15.65
C GLU A 219 -7.54 3.80 14.85
N GLY A 220 -6.90 2.68 14.55
CA GLY A 220 -7.55 1.65 13.78
C GLY A 220 -6.68 0.42 13.65
N SER A 221 -7.21 -0.53 12.90
CA SER A 221 -6.51 -1.75 12.57
C SER A 221 -6.93 -2.24 11.21
N TRP A 222 -6.08 -3.03 10.57
CA TRP A 222 -6.46 -3.78 9.39
C TRP A 222 -5.88 -5.18 9.43
N LYS A 223 -6.53 -6.09 8.70
CA LYS A 223 -6.08 -7.44 8.42
C LYS A 223 -6.33 -7.72 6.95
N VAL A 224 -5.32 -8.25 6.27
CA VAL A 224 -5.42 -8.73 4.89
C VAL A 224 -5.41 -10.25 4.90
N GLU A 225 -6.41 -10.86 4.28
CA GLU A 225 -6.59 -12.31 4.20
C GLU A 225 -6.64 -12.75 2.74
N PRO A 226 -6.17 -13.97 2.41
CA PRO A 226 -6.31 -14.51 1.07
C PRO A 226 -7.79 -14.71 0.72
N LEU A 227 -8.13 -14.38 -0.52
CA LEU A 227 -9.44 -14.61 -1.12
C LEU A 227 -9.27 -15.48 -2.36
N TYR A 228 -9.79 -16.70 -2.32
CA TYR A 228 -9.63 -17.68 -3.40
C TYR A 228 -10.63 -17.42 -4.54
N ALA A 229 -10.27 -16.53 -5.46
CA ALA A 229 -11.18 -15.98 -6.47
C ALA A 229 -11.78 -17.04 -7.41
N ASP A 230 -11.01 -18.08 -7.75
CA ASP A 230 -11.46 -19.15 -8.66
C ASP A 230 -11.95 -20.42 -7.93
N GLN A 231 -12.20 -20.35 -6.61
CA GLN A 231 -12.57 -21.51 -5.79
C GLN A 231 -13.84 -22.21 -6.27
N GLU A 232 -14.91 -21.47 -6.55
CA GLU A 232 -16.19 -22.06 -6.97
C GLU A 232 -16.04 -22.89 -8.25
N ARG A 233 -15.24 -22.39 -9.20
CA ARG A 233 -15.04 -23.01 -10.52
C ARG A 233 -14.03 -24.16 -10.49
N LEU A 234 -12.93 -24.01 -9.75
CA LEU A 234 -11.81 -24.97 -9.79
C LEU A 234 -11.89 -26.05 -8.70
N CYS A 235 -12.57 -25.78 -7.59
CA CYS A 235 -12.48 -26.62 -6.37
C CYS A 235 -13.82 -27.16 -5.88
N LYS A 236 -14.86 -27.16 -6.73
CA LYS A 236 -16.20 -27.74 -6.47
C LYS A 236 -16.82 -27.30 -5.14
N SER A 237 -17.10 -26.00 -5.01
CA SER A 237 -17.92 -25.36 -3.95
C SER A 237 -17.68 -25.79 -2.49
N ARG A 238 -16.47 -26.25 -2.14
CA ARG A 238 -16.08 -26.42 -0.73
C ARG A 238 -16.14 -25.06 -0.05
N SER A 239 -16.78 -24.93 1.11
CA SER A 239 -16.99 -23.63 1.76
C SER A 239 -15.78 -23.12 2.56
N ARG A 240 -14.87 -24.02 2.92
CA ARG A 240 -13.64 -23.71 3.66
C ARG A 240 -12.50 -24.53 3.08
N ILE A 241 -11.50 -23.84 2.54
CA ILE A 241 -10.25 -24.41 2.08
C ILE A 241 -9.11 -23.53 2.59
N ASN A 242 -7.98 -24.13 2.90
CA ASN A 242 -6.75 -23.39 3.17
C ASN A 242 -5.96 -23.18 1.86
N GLU A 243 -4.83 -22.47 1.93
CA GLU A 243 -4.05 -22.13 0.73
C GLU A 243 -3.45 -23.38 0.05
N GLU A 244 -2.97 -24.34 0.83
CA GLU A 244 -2.38 -25.59 0.31
C GLU A 244 -3.41 -26.44 -0.41
N GLU A 245 -4.60 -26.58 0.18
CA GLU A 245 -5.74 -27.25 -0.42
C GLU A 245 -6.18 -26.53 -1.69
N TYR A 246 -6.24 -25.19 -1.67
CA TYR A 246 -6.57 -24.40 -2.85
C TYR A 246 -5.56 -24.60 -3.99
N LYS A 247 -4.27 -24.58 -3.69
CA LYS A 247 -3.21 -24.85 -4.67
C LYS A 247 -3.37 -26.25 -5.28
N LYS A 248 -3.67 -27.26 -4.45
CA LYS A 248 -3.89 -28.64 -4.90
C LYS A 248 -5.13 -28.79 -5.79
N CYS A 249 -6.28 -28.26 -5.37
CA CYS A 249 -7.52 -28.42 -6.14
C CYS A 249 -7.57 -27.55 -7.41
N SER A 250 -6.95 -26.37 -7.38
CA SER A 250 -6.86 -25.50 -8.56
C SER A 250 -5.78 -25.94 -9.57
N GLY A 251 -4.97 -26.95 -9.23
CA GLY A 251 -3.79 -27.34 -10.00
C GLY A 251 -2.80 -26.18 -10.16
N GLY A 252 -2.73 -25.29 -9.16
CA GLY A 252 -1.94 -24.07 -9.20
C GLY A 252 -2.46 -22.99 -10.16
N LYS A 253 -3.59 -23.15 -10.84
CA LYS A 253 -4.09 -22.14 -11.82
C LYS A 253 -5.04 -21.11 -11.22
N GLY A 254 -5.43 -21.29 -9.96
CA GLY A 254 -6.37 -20.41 -9.28
C GLY A 254 -5.75 -19.10 -8.82
N ARG A 255 -6.46 -17.98 -9.03
CA ARG A 255 -6.05 -16.65 -8.57
C ARG A 255 -6.35 -16.46 -7.09
N ILE A 256 -5.37 -15.93 -6.38
CA ILE A 256 -5.49 -15.52 -4.98
C ILE A 256 -5.59 -13.99 -4.95
N GLY A 257 -6.76 -13.49 -4.61
CA GLY A 257 -7.01 -12.09 -4.30
C GLY A 257 -6.87 -11.81 -2.80
N SER A 258 -7.32 -10.64 -2.40
CA SER A 258 -7.26 -10.17 -1.02
C SER A 258 -8.63 -9.78 -0.52
N LYS A 259 -8.95 -10.20 0.71
CA LYS A 259 -10.01 -9.63 1.53
C LYS A 259 -9.37 -8.76 2.61
N VAL A 260 -9.77 -7.50 2.68
CA VAL A 260 -9.28 -6.57 3.70
C VAL A 260 -10.42 -6.25 4.65
N THR A 261 -10.16 -6.46 5.94
CA THR A 261 -11.01 -5.99 7.03
C THR A 261 -10.29 -4.87 7.75
N MET A 262 -10.96 -3.74 7.95
CA MET A 262 -10.38 -2.55 8.57
C MET A 262 -11.36 -1.94 9.57
N GLU A 263 -10.85 -1.62 10.75
CA GLU A 263 -11.55 -0.82 11.74
C GLU A 263 -10.88 0.53 11.85
N GLN A 264 -11.65 1.62 11.77
CA GLN A 264 -11.17 2.97 12.01
C GLN A 264 -12.06 3.64 13.04
N ILE A 265 -11.45 4.04 14.14
CA ILE A 265 -12.07 4.79 15.22
C ILE A 265 -11.53 6.21 15.19
N PHE A 266 -12.42 7.20 15.18
CA PHE A 266 -12.01 8.59 15.26
C PHE A 266 -12.99 9.44 16.06
N GLN A 267 -12.47 10.52 16.63
CA GLN A 267 -13.22 11.52 17.36
C GLN A 267 -12.61 12.90 17.07
N PRO A 268 -13.41 13.90 16.65
CA PRO A 268 -12.95 15.27 16.53
C PRO A 268 -12.39 15.83 17.85
N CYS A 269 -11.51 16.83 17.78
CA CYS A 269 -11.06 17.57 18.96
C CYS A 269 -12.23 18.14 19.77
N SER A 270 -12.11 18.27 21.10
CA SER A 270 -13.20 18.70 21.99
C SER A 270 -13.87 19.99 21.53
N LEU A 271 -13.07 20.99 21.11
CA LEU A 271 -13.55 22.27 20.56
C LEU A 271 -14.38 22.11 19.27
N LEU A 272 -14.15 21.04 18.51
CA LEU A 272 -14.81 20.76 17.24
C LEU A 272 -15.81 19.59 17.35
N ASN A 273 -16.01 19.04 18.57
CA ASN A 273 -16.88 17.90 18.84
C ASN A 273 -18.29 18.33 19.28
N VAL A 274 -18.70 19.54 18.91
CA VAL A 274 -20.06 20.07 19.09
C VAL A 274 -20.76 20.19 17.73
N PRO A 275 -22.06 19.87 17.62
CA PRO A 275 -22.84 20.17 16.42
C PRO A 275 -22.89 21.67 16.12
N PRO A 276 -22.99 22.11 14.85
CA PRO A 276 -22.99 21.30 13.63
C PRO A 276 -21.58 20.93 13.12
N ILE A 277 -20.52 21.55 13.66
CA ILE A 277 -19.13 21.40 13.22
C ILE A 277 -18.68 19.93 13.28
N SER A 278 -19.02 19.24 14.36
CA SER A 278 -18.67 17.82 14.53
C SER A 278 -19.30 16.92 13.47
N TRP A 279 -20.50 17.25 12.98
CA TRP A 279 -21.16 16.51 11.91
C TRP A 279 -20.39 16.67 10.60
N PHE A 280 -20.04 17.91 10.25
CA PHE A 280 -19.25 18.21 9.06
C PHE A 280 -17.89 17.49 9.04
N ILE A 281 -17.14 17.53 10.14
CA ILE A 281 -15.83 16.85 10.24
C ILE A 281 -15.99 15.34 10.07
N ARG A 282 -17.02 14.74 10.70
CA ARG A 282 -17.29 13.31 10.58
C ARG A 282 -17.63 12.92 9.15
N GLU A 283 -18.51 13.66 8.49
CA GLU A 283 -18.89 13.40 7.10
C GLU A 283 -17.69 13.54 6.15
N ILE A 284 -16.89 14.60 6.28
CA ILE A 284 -15.67 14.76 5.48
C ILE A 284 -14.68 13.62 5.72
N THR A 285 -14.52 13.19 6.97
CA THR A 285 -13.59 12.09 7.30
C THR A 285 -14.06 10.79 6.65
N ILE A 286 -15.36 10.47 6.76
CA ILE A 286 -15.95 9.27 6.14
C ILE A 286 -15.83 9.32 4.61
N LYS A 287 -16.14 10.47 4.01
CA LYS A 287 -16.01 10.68 2.56
C LYS A 287 -14.57 10.54 2.09
N THR A 288 -13.63 11.09 2.85
CA THR A 288 -12.20 10.97 2.56
C THR A 288 -11.74 9.52 2.59
N ILE A 289 -12.13 8.75 3.60
CA ILE A 289 -11.79 7.32 3.69
C ILE A 289 -12.38 6.54 2.50
N LYS A 290 -13.66 6.75 2.17
CA LYS A 290 -14.29 6.14 0.99
C LYS A 290 -13.53 6.46 -0.30
N ASN A 291 -13.13 7.71 -0.45
CA ASN A 291 -12.37 8.18 -1.61
C ASN A 291 -10.97 7.54 -1.69
N LEU A 292 -10.28 7.36 -0.56
CA LEU A 292 -8.98 6.67 -0.53
C LEU A 292 -9.12 5.19 -0.89
N LEU A 293 -10.14 4.51 -0.37
CA LEU A 293 -10.44 3.10 -0.72
C LEU A 293 -10.76 2.95 -2.21
N GLU A 294 -11.51 3.88 -2.78
CA GLU A 294 -11.82 3.89 -4.21
C GLU A 294 -10.58 4.16 -5.07
N ASP A 295 -9.62 4.96 -4.59
CA ASP A 295 -8.35 5.14 -5.30
C ASP A 295 -7.56 3.82 -5.34
N LEU A 296 -7.47 3.09 -4.21
CA LEU A 296 -6.80 1.78 -4.16
C LEU A 296 -7.46 0.76 -5.10
N ARG A 297 -8.80 0.72 -5.11
CA ARG A 297 -9.57 -0.13 -6.01
C ARG A 297 -9.29 0.20 -7.48
N LYS A 298 -9.32 1.48 -7.85
CA LYS A 298 -9.04 1.91 -9.22
C LYS A 298 -7.61 1.60 -9.64
N PHE A 299 -6.65 1.77 -8.75
CA PHE A 299 -5.26 1.39 -9.01
C PHE A 299 -5.14 -0.08 -9.44
N VAL A 300 -5.77 -1.00 -8.71
CA VAL A 300 -5.76 -2.44 -9.07
C VAL A 300 -6.45 -2.69 -10.41
N ILE A 301 -7.61 -2.08 -10.65
CA ILE A 301 -8.34 -2.20 -11.91
C ILE A 301 -7.49 -1.71 -13.09
N ASP A 302 -6.82 -0.57 -12.94
CA ASP A 302 -6.01 0.04 -14.01
C ASP A 302 -4.75 -0.82 -14.28
N MET A 303 -4.14 -1.40 -13.24
CA MET A 303 -3.03 -2.36 -13.38
C MET A 303 -3.42 -3.61 -14.18
N HIS A 304 -4.63 -4.14 -13.99
CA HIS A 304 -5.14 -5.26 -14.78
C HIS A 304 -5.34 -4.89 -16.25
N LYS A 305 -5.78 -3.66 -16.53
CA LYS A 305 -5.99 -3.19 -17.91
C LYS A 305 -4.68 -2.92 -18.65
N SER A 306 -3.70 -2.30 -18.00
CA SER A 306 -2.41 -1.98 -18.62
C SER A 306 -1.56 -3.21 -18.96
N SER A 307 -1.91 -4.38 -18.39
CA SER A 307 -1.20 -5.64 -18.62
C SER A 307 -1.77 -6.46 -19.80
N SER A 308 -2.90 -6.03 -20.37
CA SER A 308 -3.47 -6.60 -21.59
C SER A 308 -2.88 -5.88 -22.81
N PRO A 309 -2.07 -6.54 -23.67
CA PRO A 309 -1.75 -5.98 -24.97
C PRO A 309 -3.04 -5.91 -25.81
N GLU A 310 -3.33 -4.73 -26.38
CA GLU A 310 -4.25 -4.59 -27.51
C GLU A 310 -3.74 -5.38 -28.73
#